data_AF-A0EH19-F1
#
_entry.id   AF-A0EH19-F1
#
_cell.length_a   1.000
_cell.length_b   1.000
_cell.length_c   1.000
_cell.angle_alpha   90.00
_cell.angle_beta   90.00
_cell.angle_gamma   90.00
#
_symmetry.space_group_name_H-M   'P 1'
#
loop_
_entity.id
_entity.type
_entity.pdbx_description
1 polymer ?
#
loop_
_entity_poly.entity_id
_entity_poly.type
_entity_poly.pdbx_seq_one_letter_code
_entity_poly.pdbx_strand_id
1 'polypeptide(L)'
;MSWDAYVTNLTANGALEYAAIIGLDGNIWASNFGVAVLPSYQADVPDEKNPDVVTKVAYDEKTAFVHALTHNGNSGNAAGVRINNQKYYTIQFDGDAKSWYLKKNKGGACIAWSNTAAVFASFSQTINAENGATQNAAECNKRVIEMAKYLADSGY
;
A
#
# COMPACT_ATOMS: atom_id res chain seq x y z
N MET A 1 14.69 16.26 9.04
CA MET A 1 14.52 15.40 7.84
C MET A 1 13.02 15.35 7.56
N SER A 2 12.57 15.61 6.33
CA SER A 2 11.15 15.54 6.00
C SER A 2 10.76 14.12 5.61
N TRP A 3 9.54 13.70 5.95
CA TRP A 3 8.99 12.40 5.56
C TRP A 3 8.96 12.21 4.03
N ASP A 4 8.86 13.30 3.28
CA ASP A 4 8.92 13.32 1.81
C ASP A 4 10.25 12.81 1.25
N ALA A 5 11.36 12.99 1.98
CA ALA A 5 12.66 12.50 1.55
C ALA A 5 12.71 10.95 1.54
N TYR A 6 12.04 10.31 2.50
CA TYR A 6 11.92 8.85 2.53
C TYR A 6 11.05 8.33 1.39
N VAL A 7 9.92 8.99 1.10
CA VAL A 7 9.07 8.67 -0.05
C VAL A 7 9.85 8.81 -1.36
N THR A 8 10.60 9.91 -1.51
CA THR A 8 11.47 10.13 -2.68
C THR A 8 12.52 9.05 -2.82
N ASN A 9 13.10 8.57 -1.70
CA ASN A 9 14.06 7.48 -1.71
C ASN A 9 13.44 6.16 -2.16
N LEU A 10 12.21 5.85 -1.70
CA LEU A 10 11.47 4.65 -2.12
C LEU A 10 11.23 4.66 -3.63
N THR A 11 10.79 5.78 -4.19
CA THR A 11 10.52 5.93 -5.63
C THR A 11 11.76 6.29 -6.46
N ALA A 12 12.94 6.35 -5.85
CA ALA A 12 14.16 6.73 -6.55
C ALA A 12 14.43 5.81 -7.74
N ASN A 13 14.96 6.40 -8.81
CA ASN A 13 15.27 5.73 -10.09
C ASN A 13 14.03 5.14 -10.80
N GLY A 14 12.83 5.62 -10.47
CA GLY A 14 11.57 5.09 -11.01
C GLY A 14 11.31 3.64 -10.63
N ALA A 15 11.94 3.14 -9.57
CA ALA A 15 11.83 1.74 -9.14
C ALA A 15 10.39 1.36 -8.71
N LEU A 16 9.62 2.35 -8.26
CA LEU A 16 8.25 2.18 -7.76
C LEU A 16 7.33 3.24 -8.36
N GLU A 17 6.07 2.86 -8.57
CA GLU A 17 5.03 3.72 -9.13
C GLU A 17 4.56 4.73 -8.08
N TYR A 18 4.25 4.23 -6.88
CA TYR A 18 3.83 5.06 -5.76
C TYR A 18 4.45 4.60 -4.45
N ALA A 19 4.62 5.54 -3.52
CA ALA A 19 5.04 5.24 -2.16
C ALA A 19 4.40 6.20 -1.16
N ALA A 20 4.15 5.70 0.04
CA ALA A 20 3.60 6.47 1.13
C ALA A 20 4.10 5.95 2.48
N ILE A 21 4.19 6.86 3.43
CA ILE A 21 4.41 6.58 4.84
C ILE A 21 3.11 6.94 5.53
N ILE A 22 2.50 5.96 6.16
CA ILE A 22 1.20 6.03 6.78
C ILE A 22 1.39 5.66 8.25
N GLY A 23 0.92 6.44 9.20
CA GLY A 23 0.91 6.04 10.61
C GLY A 23 0.08 4.76 10.80
N LEU A 24 0.34 4.01 11.88
CA LEU A 24 -0.49 2.84 12.23
C LEU A 24 -1.96 3.22 12.52
N ASP A 25 -2.24 4.50 12.72
CA ASP A 25 -3.57 5.10 12.84
C ASP A 25 -4.25 5.37 11.49
N GLY A 26 -3.56 5.11 10.37
CA GLY A 26 -4.03 5.33 9.01
C GLY A 26 -3.88 6.76 8.50
N ASN A 27 -3.22 7.66 9.23
CA ASN A 27 -2.93 9.00 8.76
C ASN A 27 -1.70 9.00 7.86
N ILE A 28 -1.79 9.61 6.66
CA ILE A 28 -0.64 9.73 5.77
C ILE A 28 0.32 10.79 6.33
N TRP A 29 1.58 10.41 6.56
CA TRP A 29 2.64 11.32 6.99
C TRP A 29 3.40 11.91 5.81
N ALA A 30 3.60 11.11 4.76
CA ALA A 30 4.08 11.57 3.46
C ALA A 30 3.61 10.59 2.38
N SER A 31 3.35 11.08 1.19
CA SER A 31 3.04 10.22 0.05
C SER A 31 3.35 10.93 -1.25
N ASN A 32 3.67 10.18 -2.29
CA ASN A 32 3.66 10.71 -3.65
C ASN A 32 2.28 10.56 -4.32
N PHE A 33 1.26 10.15 -3.54
CA PHE A 33 -0.11 10.15 -4.01
C PHE A 33 -0.57 11.58 -4.25
N GLY A 34 -1.46 11.77 -5.23
CA GLY A 34 -2.16 13.05 -5.41
C GLY A 34 -3.17 13.38 -4.31
N VAL A 35 -3.20 12.61 -3.21
CA VAL A 35 -4.15 12.76 -2.09
C VAL A 35 -3.39 12.88 -0.77
N ALA A 36 -3.78 13.87 0.04
CA ALA A 36 -3.16 14.14 1.35
C ALA A 36 -3.67 13.22 2.46
N VAL A 37 -4.80 12.55 2.25
CA VAL A 37 -5.43 11.62 3.19
C VAL A 37 -6.01 10.44 2.41
N LEU A 38 -6.13 9.29 3.06
CA LEU A 38 -6.86 8.14 2.54
C LEU A 38 -8.36 8.52 2.42
N PRO A 39 -8.93 8.58 1.21
CA PRO A 39 -10.27 9.09 1.01
C PRO A 39 -11.35 8.09 1.41
N SER A 40 -12.51 8.62 1.80
CA SER A 40 -13.76 7.88 1.90
C SER A 40 -14.61 8.11 0.66
N TYR A 41 -15.11 7.05 0.04
CA TYR A 41 -15.92 7.11 -1.18
C TYR A 41 -16.83 5.88 -1.31
N GLN A 42 -17.66 5.84 -2.35
CA GLN A 42 -18.46 4.65 -2.67
C GLN A 42 -17.65 3.72 -3.57
N ALA A 43 -17.26 2.57 -3.04
CA ALA A 43 -16.52 1.58 -3.80
C ALA A 43 -17.49 0.63 -4.54
N ASP A 44 -17.20 0.42 -5.81
CA ASP A 44 -17.91 -0.52 -6.66
C ASP A 44 -17.46 -1.96 -6.33
N VAL A 45 -18.41 -2.79 -5.90
CA VAL A 45 -18.22 -4.21 -5.60
C VAL A 45 -19.08 -5.03 -6.55
N PRO A 46 -18.49 -5.74 -7.53
CA PRO A 46 -19.24 -6.65 -8.37
C PRO A 46 -19.76 -7.83 -7.54
N ASP A 47 -21.00 -8.24 -7.81
CA ASP A 47 -21.63 -9.40 -7.17
C ASP A 47 -20.92 -10.70 -7.56
N GLU A 48 -20.83 -11.62 -6.60
CA GLU A 48 -20.11 -12.89 -6.76
C GLU A 48 -20.78 -13.83 -7.78
N LYS A 49 -22.09 -13.67 -7.99
CA LYS A 49 -22.88 -14.48 -8.93
C LYS A 49 -23.08 -13.81 -10.27
N ASN A 50 -22.97 -12.48 -10.34
CA ASN A 50 -23.09 -11.73 -11.58
C ASN A 50 -22.14 -10.52 -11.61
N PRO A 51 -21.00 -10.61 -12.33
CA PRO A 51 -20.02 -9.53 -12.45
C PRO A 51 -20.59 -8.20 -12.97
N ASP A 52 -21.73 -8.24 -13.69
CA ASP A 52 -22.38 -7.05 -14.25
C ASP A 52 -23.23 -6.29 -13.22
N VAL A 53 -23.51 -6.89 -12.05
CA VAL A 53 -24.24 -6.25 -10.96
C VAL A 53 -23.24 -5.66 -9.98
N VAL A 54 -23.09 -4.33 -10.02
CA VAL A 54 -22.19 -3.59 -9.15
C VAL A 54 -22.98 -2.99 -7.99
N THR A 55 -22.63 -3.38 -6.76
CA THR A 55 -23.14 -2.76 -5.54
C THR A 55 -22.17 -1.70 -5.07
N LYS A 56 -22.70 -0.49 -4.82
CA LYS A 56 -21.93 0.61 -4.23
C LYS A 56 -21.94 0.47 -2.72
N VAL A 57 -20.78 0.19 -2.14
CA VAL A 57 -20.62 0.13 -0.69
C VAL A 57 -19.87 1.37 -0.21
N ALA A 58 -20.28 1.93 0.91
CA ALA A 58 -19.49 2.97 1.56
C ALA A 58 -18.14 2.37 1.97
N TYR A 59 -17.06 3.03 1.54
CA TYR A 59 -15.71 2.56 1.74
C TYR A 59 -14.83 3.70 2.27
N ASP A 60 -14.17 3.44 3.38
CA ASP A 60 -13.21 4.36 3.98
C ASP A 60 -11.85 3.66 3.99
N GLU A 61 -10.95 4.12 3.11
CA GLU A 61 -9.61 3.58 2.97
C GLU A 61 -8.83 3.60 4.28
N LYS A 62 -9.00 4.64 5.11
CA LYS A 62 -8.31 4.75 6.39
C LYS A 62 -8.72 3.62 7.32
N THR A 63 -10.02 3.47 7.54
CA THR A 63 -10.52 2.42 8.45
C THR A 63 -10.21 1.01 7.92
N ALA A 64 -10.34 0.80 6.61
CA ALA A 64 -10.06 -0.48 5.98
C ALA A 64 -8.57 -0.82 6.05
N PHE A 65 -7.68 0.16 5.88
CA PHE A 65 -6.24 -0.01 6.00
C PHE A 65 -5.85 -0.38 7.44
N VAL A 66 -6.29 0.39 8.43
CA VAL A 66 -5.99 0.12 9.85
C VAL A 66 -6.54 -1.24 10.25
N HIS A 67 -7.78 -1.56 9.85
CA HIS A 67 -8.37 -2.86 10.13
C HIS A 67 -7.58 -4.00 9.48
N ALA A 68 -7.17 -3.85 8.22
CA ALA A 68 -6.38 -4.86 7.53
C ALA A 68 -5.00 -5.06 8.14
N LEU A 69 -4.37 -3.99 8.65
CA LEU A 69 -3.09 -4.07 9.32
C LEU A 69 -3.16 -4.88 10.62
N THR A 70 -4.29 -4.84 11.35
CA THR A 70 -4.47 -5.61 12.60
C THR A 70 -5.16 -6.97 12.41
N HIS A 71 -5.73 -7.25 11.23
CA HIS A 71 -6.49 -8.48 10.94
C HIS A 71 -5.91 -9.26 9.75
N ASN A 72 -4.58 -9.37 9.67
CA ASN A 72 -3.89 -10.20 8.68
C ASN A 72 -4.26 -9.92 7.22
N GLY A 73 -4.44 -8.65 6.87
CA GLY A 73 -4.77 -8.20 5.52
C GLY A 73 -6.26 -8.26 5.18
N ASN A 74 -7.14 -8.46 6.17
CA ASN A 74 -8.59 -8.39 6.01
C ASN A 74 -9.10 -6.95 6.22
N SER A 75 -9.60 -6.31 5.17
CA SER A 75 -10.15 -4.95 5.22
C SER A 75 -11.42 -4.78 6.06
N GLY A 76 -12.09 -5.88 6.46
CA GLY A 76 -13.37 -5.82 7.16
C GLY A 76 -14.54 -5.29 6.31
N ASN A 77 -14.30 -5.07 5.01
CA ASN A 77 -15.27 -4.47 4.09
C ASN A 77 -15.29 -5.25 2.76
N ALA A 78 -16.48 -5.46 2.19
CA ALA A 78 -16.72 -6.16 0.93
C ALA A 78 -15.93 -5.60 -0.26
N ALA A 79 -15.56 -4.31 -0.24
CA ALA A 79 -14.75 -3.70 -1.29
C ALA A 79 -13.26 -4.08 -1.27
N GLY A 80 -12.82 -4.90 -0.31
CA GLY A 80 -11.45 -5.40 -0.19
C GLY A 80 -10.50 -4.34 0.35
N VAL A 81 -9.19 -4.52 0.12
CA VAL A 81 -8.16 -3.54 0.51
C VAL A 81 -7.94 -2.59 -0.66
N ARG A 82 -8.10 -1.29 -0.43
CA ARG A 82 -7.85 -0.26 -1.44
C ARG A 82 -6.96 0.83 -0.86
N ILE A 83 -6.04 1.31 -1.68
CA ILE A 83 -5.15 2.42 -1.36
C ILE A 83 -5.09 3.30 -2.62
N ASN A 84 -5.34 4.60 -2.47
CA ASN A 84 -5.37 5.54 -3.58
C ASN A 84 -6.36 5.12 -4.69
N ASN A 85 -7.56 4.72 -4.27
CA ASN A 85 -8.64 4.17 -5.08
C ASN A 85 -8.31 2.90 -5.89
N GLN A 86 -7.14 2.29 -5.67
CA GLN A 86 -6.72 1.08 -6.35
C GLN A 86 -7.02 -0.13 -5.47
N LYS A 87 -7.78 -1.10 -6.00
CA LYS A 87 -8.03 -2.38 -5.31
C LYS A 87 -6.80 -3.28 -5.39
N TYR A 88 -6.45 -3.86 -4.24
CA TYR A 88 -5.38 -4.82 -4.06
C TYR A 88 -5.90 -6.11 -3.43
N TYR A 89 -5.22 -7.22 -3.70
CA TYR A 89 -5.47 -8.52 -3.09
C TYR A 89 -4.26 -8.94 -2.26
N THR A 90 -4.50 -9.31 -1.01
CA THR A 90 -3.47 -9.89 -0.15
C THR A 90 -2.95 -11.20 -0.75
N ILE A 91 -1.64 -11.26 -0.96
CA ILE A 91 -0.94 -12.50 -1.36
C ILE A 91 -0.41 -13.18 -0.11
N GLN A 92 0.24 -12.41 0.76
CA GLN A 92 0.90 -12.90 1.95
C GLN A 92 0.90 -11.78 2.99
N PHE A 93 0.50 -12.11 4.20
CA PHE A 93 0.60 -11.23 5.36
C PHE A 93 1.44 -11.95 6.41
N ASP A 94 2.48 -11.30 6.89
CA ASP A 94 3.37 -11.80 7.92
C ASP A 94 3.48 -10.75 9.03
N GLY A 95 2.77 -10.99 10.14
CA GLY A 95 2.74 -10.10 11.29
C GLY A 95 4.07 -10.07 12.05
N ASP A 96 4.81 -11.17 12.06
CA ASP A 96 6.08 -11.30 12.77
C ASP A 96 7.21 -10.61 12.01
N ALA A 97 7.26 -10.81 10.69
CA ALA A 97 8.18 -10.11 9.79
C ALA A 97 7.74 -8.66 9.49
N LYS A 98 6.58 -8.23 10.03
CA LYS A 98 5.94 -6.93 9.77
C LYS A 98 5.90 -6.60 8.27
N SER A 99 5.49 -7.56 7.46
CA SER A 99 5.45 -7.44 6.00
C SER A 99 4.12 -7.92 5.44
N TRP A 100 3.63 -7.21 4.42
CA TRP A 100 2.35 -7.49 3.79
C TRP A 100 2.43 -7.23 2.29
N TYR A 101 2.23 -8.31 1.54
CA TYR A 101 2.34 -8.35 0.09
C TYR A 101 0.96 -8.34 -0.55
N LEU A 102 0.81 -7.46 -1.53
CA LEU A 102 -0.41 -7.19 -2.24
C LEU A 102 -0.18 -7.34 -3.75
N LYS A 103 -1.15 -7.89 -4.47
CA LYS A 103 -1.19 -7.87 -5.94
C LYS A 103 -2.33 -6.99 -6.45
N LYS A 104 -2.10 -6.39 -7.62
CA LYS A 104 -3.13 -5.75 -8.45
C LYS A 104 -3.00 -6.26 -9.88
N ASN A 105 -3.93 -5.86 -10.75
CA ASN A 105 -3.81 -6.19 -12.16
C ASN A 105 -2.51 -5.58 -12.73
N LYS A 106 -1.66 -6.41 -13.36
CA LYS A 106 -0.35 -6.03 -13.91
C LYS A 106 0.56 -5.28 -12.93
N GLY A 107 0.55 -5.64 -11.65
CA GLY A 107 1.40 -5.00 -10.65
C GLY A 107 1.13 -5.50 -9.23
N GLY A 108 1.57 -4.73 -8.24
CA GLY A 108 1.33 -5.05 -6.85
C GLY A 108 1.67 -3.91 -5.92
N ALA A 109 1.66 -4.22 -4.63
CA ALA A 109 2.16 -3.35 -3.59
C ALA A 109 2.82 -4.18 -2.50
N CYS A 110 3.75 -3.56 -1.79
CA CYS A 110 4.38 -4.10 -0.60
C CYS A 110 4.19 -3.09 0.52
N ILE A 111 3.84 -3.60 1.68
CA ILE A 111 3.72 -2.83 2.91
C ILE A 111 4.65 -3.48 3.91
N ALA A 112 5.46 -2.67 4.59
CA ALA A 112 6.16 -3.09 5.79
C ALA A 112 5.94 -2.04 6.86
N TRP A 113 5.96 -2.40 8.13
CA TRP A 113 5.71 -1.42 9.20
C TRP A 113 6.71 -1.50 10.34
N SER A 114 6.88 -0.37 11.00
CA SER A 114 7.74 -0.16 12.16
C SER A 114 6.89 -0.24 13.44
N ASN A 115 7.19 0.55 14.47
CA ASN A 115 6.39 0.58 15.70
C ASN A 115 5.25 1.62 15.64
N THR A 116 5.35 2.62 14.78
CA THR A 116 4.38 3.72 14.64
C THR A 116 4.05 4.07 13.19
N ALA A 117 4.82 3.59 12.21
CA ALA A 117 4.61 3.89 10.79
C ALA A 117 4.59 2.63 9.91
N ALA A 118 3.65 2.58 8.97
CA ALA A 118 3.61 1.67 7.84
C ALA A 118 4.16 2.35 6.58
N VAL A 119 5.14 1.70 5.95
CA VAL A 119 5.70 2.06 4.66
C VAL A 119 4.97 1.27 3.58
N PHE A 120 4.21 1.97 2.76
CA PHE A 120 3.54 1.44 1.58
C PHE A 120 4.35 1.80 0.32
N ALA A 121 4.49 0.86 -0.60
CA ALA A 121 4.88 1.15 -1.96
C ALA A 121 4.12 0.26 -2.95
N SER A 122 3.83 0.81 -4.12
CA SER A 122 3.24 0.06 -5.24
C SER A 122 4.16 0.04 -6.44
N PHE A 123 4.12 -1.05 -7.17
CA PHE A 123 4.83 -1.24 -8.43
C PHE A 123 3.85 -1.64 -9.54
N SER A 124 4.19 -1.30 -10.77
CA SER A 124 3.47 -1.72 -11.96
C SER A 124 4.39 -2.41 -12.95
N GLN A 125 3.97 -3.57 -13.44
CA GLN A 125 4.66 -4.28 -14.51
C GLN A 125 4.51 -3.60 -15.88
N THR A 126 3.71 -2.53 -15.95
CA THR A 126 3.59 -1.70 -17.17
C THR A 126 4.54 -0.51 -17.16
N ILE A 127 5.25 -0.28 -16.05
CA ILE A 127 6.17 0.84 -15.88
C ILE A 127 7.59 0.26 -15.81
N ASN A 128 8.49 0.86 -16.58
CA ASN A 128 9.90 0.56 -16.50
C ASN A 128 10.56 1.58 -15.59
N ALA A 129 11.42 1.10 -14.70
CA ALA A 129 12.34 1.93 -13.95
C ALA A 129 13.36 2.58 -14.91
N GLU A 130 14.09 3.58 -14.42
CA GLU A 130 15.05 4.34 -15.24
C GLU A 130 16.16 3.46 -15.83
N ASN A 131 16.47 2.33 -15.19
CA ASN A 131 17.43 1.34 -15.69
C ASN A 131 16.89 0.47 -16.84
N GLY A 132 15.66 0.71 -17.30
CA GLY A 132 14.98 -0.06 -18.36
C GLY A 132 14.37 -1.37 -17.88
N ALA A 133 14.56 -1.77 -16.61
CA ALA A 133 13.92 -2.95 -16.04
C ALA A 133 12.50 -2.63 -15.60
N THR A 134 11.58 -3.56 -15.81
CA THR A 134 10.20 -3.43 -15.34
C THR A 134 10.14 -3.49 -13.81
N GLN A 135 9.29 -2.65 -13.22
CA GLN A 135 9.12 -2.65 -11.76
C GLN A 135 8.59 -4.02 -11.29
N ASN A 136 9.09 -4.48 -10.14
CA ASN A 136 8.82 -5.82 -9.65
C ASN A 136 8.62 -5.85 -8.12
N ALA A 137 8.06 -6.95 -7.66
CA ALA A 137 7.77 -7.16 -6.24
C ALA A 137 9.04 -7.26 -5.38
N ALA A 138 10.15 -7.79 -5.92
CA ALA A 138 11.36 -8.02 -5.17
C ALA A 138 12.03 -6.71 -4.74
N GLU A 139 12.17 -5.77 -5.69
CA GLU A 139 12.72 -4.43 -5.43
C GLU A 139 11.77 -3.62 -4.53
N CYS A 140 10.45 -3.71 -4.77
CA CYS A 140 9.45 -3.09 -3.92
C CYS A 140 9.55 -3.57 -2.48
N ASN A 141 9.63 -4.88 -2.28
CA ASN A 141 9.73 -5.48 -0.97
C ASN A 141 10.99 -5.06 -0.23
N LYS A 142 12.15 -5.16 -0.90
CA LYS A 142 13.43 -4.79 -0.32
C LYS A 142 13.41 -3.36 0.21
N ARG A 143 12.93 -2.42 -0.60
CA ARG A 143 12.86 -0.99 -0.25
C ARG A 143 11.93 -0.71 0.92
N VAL A 144 10.73 -1.32 0.94
CA VAL A 144 9.80 -1.09 2.06
C VAL A 144 10.29 -1.72 3.36
N ILE A 145 10.89 -2.91 3.32
CA ILE A 145 11.44 -3.56 4.52
C ILE A 145 12.63 -2.76 5.06
N GLU A 146 13.57 -2.37 4.20
CA GLU A 146 14.73 -1.56 4.62
C GLU A 146 14.29 -0.23 5.23
N MET A 147 13.30 0.44 4.64
CA MET A 147 12.75 1.68 5.18
C MET A 147 12.02 1.47 6.51
N ALA A 148 11.15 0.46 6.60
CA ALA A 148 10.42 0.16 7.84
C ALA A 148 11.38 -0.22 8.99
N LYS A 149 12.44 -0.96 8.68
CA LYS A 149 13.49 -1.28 9.65
C LYS A 149 14.26 -0.03 10.07
N TYR A 150 14.64 0.82 9.14
CA TYR A 150 15.30 2.09 9.45
C TYR A 150 14.43 2.98 10.36
N LEU A 151 13.12 3.05 10.09
CA LEU A 151 12.17 3.77 10.94
C LEU A 151 12.10 3.16 12.35
N ALA A 152 12.01 1.82 12.45
CA ALA A 152 12.02 1.11 13.72
C ALA A 152 13.30 1.38 14.54
N ASP A 153 14.47 1.30 13.88
CA ASP A 153 15.77 1.57 14.49
C ASP A 153 15.92 3.04 14.91
N SER A 154 15.24 3.95 14.21
CA SER A 154 15.18 5.39 14.53
C SER A 154 14.17 5.73 15.63
N GLY A 155 13.49 4.74 16.22
CA GLY A 155 12.52 4.91 17.30
C GLY A 155 11.10 5.21 16.84
N TYR A 156 10.83 5.11 15.53
CA TYR A 156 9.48 5.22 14.96
C TYR A 156 8.83 3.85 14.87
#